data_AF-A0A2G6NPX5-F1
#
_entry.id   AF-A0A2G6NPX5-F1
#
_cell.length_a   1.000
_cell.length_b   1.000
_cell.length_c   1.000
_cell.angle_alpha   90.00
_cell.angle_beta   90.00
_cell.angle_gamma   90.00
#
_symmetry.space_group_name_H-M   'P 1'
#
loop_
_entity.id
_entity.type
_entity.pdbx_description
1 polymer ?
#
loop_
_entity_poly.entity_id
_entity_poly.type
_entity_poly.pdbx_seq_one_letter_code
_entity_poly.pdbx_strand_id
1 'polypeptide(L)'
;MHIFSIIPPERHILAKVHPQDINSSYFLIDIRDEASYSNKHIKTAINLQEQKQIEHFLRTHNKPRPLLYCTTSTKAKNMALELSNEFDVSYIDASFASLSDFVEFEGTNLDLQAKIARTKQEILTKYQQHKKAWIIAFSGGKDSTCVLQLVYEMICSLPKNKLNPTYAIVSNTLVEAPVVEQYLLELIDTINQDAKKRGLDFHVILVEPNHDEQFWVNLIGKGYPSPTRTFRWCTDRLKIRPTQRAVEKIVAKHRSAILMLGVRKSESANRLKSIQKRTLSEDGFNKHDFYPNTLIYSPIVDWTLDDVWGYLTMSNAPWNKSHSRLFAL
;
A
#
# COMPACT_ATOMS: atom_id res chain seq x y z
N MET A 1 -47.18 -39.58 30.90
CA MET A 1 -45.78 -39.09 30.88
C MET A 1 -45.51 -38.58 29.46
N HIS A 2 -45.82 -37.31 29.18
CA HIS A 2 -45.54 -36.72 27.87
C HIS A 2 -44.10 -36.24 27.85
N ILE A 3 -43.26 -36.94 27.09
CA ILE A 3 -41.89 -36.54 26.81
C ILE A 3 -41.98 -35.41 25.79
N PHE A 4 -41.76 -34.18 26.24
CA PHE A 4 -41.51 -33.04 25.35
C PHE A 4 -40.20 -33.32 24.60
N SER A 5 -40.31 -33.52 23.29
CA SER A 5 -39.19 -33.47 22.36
C SER A 5 -38.57 -32.07 22.43
N ILE A 6 -37.39 -31.96 23.04
CA ILE A 6 -36.56 -30.77 22.96
C ILE A 6 -35.96 -30.77 21.55
N ILE A 7 -36.59 -30.00 20.66
CA ILE A 7 -35.99 -29.66 19.36
C ILE A 7 -34.68 -28.93 19.68
N PRO A 8 -33.51 -29.41 19.23
CA PRO A 8 -32.27 -28.67 19.41
C PRO A 8 -32.40 -27.33 18.67
N PRO A 9 -31.91 -26.21 19.24
CA PRO A 9 -31.96 -24.92 18.55
C PRO A 9 -31.30 -25.04 17.18
N GLU A 10 -31.96 -24.52 16.15
CA GLU A 10 -31.40 -24.44 14.80
C GLU A 10 -30.00 -23.80 14.89
N ARG A 11 -28.96 -24.52 14.45
CA ARG A 11 -27.62 -23.94 14.38
C ARG A 11 -27.63 -22.85 13.32
N HIS A 12 -27.44 -21.60 13.74
CA HIS A 12 -27.28 -20.48 12.82
C HIS A 12 -26.08 -20.72 11.90
N ILE A 13 -26.29 -20.61 10.59
CA ILE A 13 -25.22 -20.77 9.61
C ILE A 13 -24.40 -19.48 9.60
N LEU A 14 -23.15 -19.54 10.07
CA LEU A 14 -22.23 -18.41 10.02
C LEU A 14 -21.99 -17.98 8.56
N ALA A 15 -22.51 -16.80 8.19
CA ALA A 15 -22.41 -16.29 6.83
C ALA A 15 -21.27 -15.26 6.69
N LYS A 16 -20.45 -15.45 5.65
CA LYS A 16 -19.51 -14.44 5.15
C LYS A 16 -20.25 -13.55 4.16
N VAL A 17 -20.31 -12.25 4.40
CA VAL A 17 -21.00 -11.28 3.52
C VAL A 17 -20.00 -10.67 2.56
N HIS A 18 -20.36 -10.61 1.28
CA HIS A 18 -19.57 -9.90 0.28
C HIS A 18 -19.83 -8.38 0.33
N PRO A 19 -18.84 -7.52 0.02
CA PRO A 19 -18.99 -6.06 0.05
C PRO A 19 -20.22 -5.51 -0.69
N GLN A 20 -20.51 -6.07 -1.87
CA GLN A 20 -21.65 -5.66 -2.70
C GLN A 20 -23.03 -6.00 -2.11
N ASP A 21 -23.09 -6.93 -1.16
CA ASP A 21 -24.33 -7.38 -0.53
C ASP A 21 -24.66 -6.58 0.74
N ILE A 22 -23.77 -5.68 1.17
CA ILE A 22 -24.01 -4.80 2.32
C ILE A 22 -25.13 -3.84 1.96
N ASN A 23 -26.19 -3.85 2.78
CA ASN A 23 -27.35 -3.00 2.62
C ASN A 23 -27.94 -2.65 3.99
N SER A 24 -29.01 -1.85 4.01
CA SER A 24 -29.64 -1.34 5.23
C SER A 24 -30.28 -2.40 6.14
N SER A 25 -30.35 -3.66 5.71
CA SER A 25 -30.83 -4.78 6.56
C SER A 25 -29.77 -5.27 7.56
N TYR A 26 -28.49 -4.95 7.34
CA TYR A 26 -27.43 -5.30 8.27
C TYR A 26 -27.21 -4.22 9.32
N PHE A 27 -26.95 -4.68 10.54
CA PHE A 27 -26.47 -3.82 11.63
C PHE A 27 -24.96 -3.99 11.80
N LEU A 28 -24.18 -2.97 11.46
CA LEU A 28 -22.72 -3.06 11.44
C LEU A 28 -22.13 -2.85 12.84
N ILE A 29 -21.26 -3.78 13.24
CA ILE A 29 -20.47 -3.70 14.47
C ILE A 29 -19.00 -3.76 14.10
N ASP A 30 -18.30 -2.65 14.33
CA ASP A 30 -16.86 -2.55 14.15
C ASP A 30 -16.15 -3.00 15.43
N ILE A 31 -15.40 -4.09 15.33
CA ILE A 31 -14.70 -4.72 16.47
C ILE A 31 -13.21 -4.33 16.55
N ARG A 32 -12.79 -3.31 15.80
CA ARG A 32 -11.44 -2.71 15.90
C ARG A 32 -11.32 -1.87 17.17
N ASP A 33 -10.09 -1.57 17.57
CA ASP A 33 -9.82 -0.68 18.69
C ASP A 33 -10.41 0.73 18.47
N GLU A 34 -10.66 1.44 19.56
CA GLU A 34 -11.35 2.74 19.58
C GLU A 34 -10.61 3.80 18.74
N ALA A 35 -9.27 3.76 18.74
CA ALA A 35 -8.46 4.67 17.93
C ALA A 35 -8.65 4.39 16.43
N SER A 36 -8.62 3.12 16.02
CA SER A 36 -8.90 2.70 14.63
C SER A 36 -10.32 3.07 14.19
N TYR A 37 -11.33 2.91 15.05
CA TYR A 37 -12.72 3.28 14.76
C TYR A 37 -12.87 4.80 14.62
N SER A 38 -12.33 5.57 15.58
CA SER A 38 -12.42 7.02 15.60
C SER A 38 -11.73 7.68 14.40
N ASN A 39 -10.62 7.09 13.94
CA ASN A 39 -9.89 7.58 12.76
C ASN A 39 -10.75 7.48 11.48
N LYS A 40 -11.32 6.30 11.23
CA LYS A 40 -12.22 6.04 10.10
C LYS A 40 -13.01 4.77 10.34
N HIS A 41 -14.33 4.82 10.24
CA HIS A 41 -15.24 3.68 10.36
C HIS A 41 -16.37 3.79 9.34
N ILE A 42 -17.11 2.71 9.11
CA ILE A 42 -18.31 2.75 8.27
C ILE A 42 -19.35 3.59 9.00
N LYS A 43 -19.94 4.60 8.35
CA LYS A 43 -20.79 5.63 8.96
C LYS A 43 -21.93 5.10 9.84
N THR A 44 -22.48 3.92 9.52
CA THR A 44 -23.58 3.30 10.27
C THR A 44 -23.11 2.29 11.32
N ALA A 45 -21.81 2.05 11.44
CA ALA A 45 -21.25 1.07 12.35
C ALA A 45 -21.11 1.64 13.76
N ILE A 46 -21.38 0.81 14.76
CA ILE A 46 -21.04 1.08 16.16
C ILE A 46 -19.73 0.38 16.54
N ASN A 47 -18.98 0.93 17.50
CA ASN A 47 -17.77 0.28 18.01
C ASN A 47 -18.06 -0.56 19.26
N LEU A 48 -17.90 -1.89 19.14
CA LEU A 48 -17.95 -2.83 20.28
C LEU A 48 -16.83 -3.84 20.12
N GLN A 49 -15.92 -3.91 21.08
CA GLN A 49 -14.66 -4.64 20.91
C GLN A 49 -14.69 -6.03 21.54
N GLU A 50 -15.40 -6.17 22.66
CA GLU A 50 -15.41 -7.38 23.47
C GLU A 50 -16.68 -8.20 23.25
N GLN A 51 -16.55 -9.54 23.26
CA GLN A 51 -17.67 -10.47 23.07
C GLN A 51 -18.84 -10.15 24.01
N LYS A 52 -18.57 -9.95 25.30
CA LYS A 52 -19.59 -9.66 26.31
C LYS A 52 -20.36 -8.35 26.03
N GLN A 53 -19.69 -7.35 25.47
CA GLN A 53 -20.33 -6.09 25.10
C GLN A 53 -21.30 -6.30 23.92
N ILE A 54 -20.87 -7.08 22.93
CA ILE A 54 -21.69 -7.43 21.77
C ILE A 54 -22.91 -8.25 22.20
N GLU A 55 -22.72 -9.30 23.01
CA GLU A 55 -23.82 -10.12 23.53
C GLU A 55 -24.84 -9.27 24.31
N HIS A 56 -24.36 -8.43 25.23
CA HIS A 56 -25.23 -7.54 25.99
C HIS A 56 -26.02 -6.60 25.06
N PHE A 57 -25.36 -6.02 24.06
CA PHE A 57 -26.00 -5.15 23.08
C PHE A 57 -27.07 -5.89 22.27
N LEU A 58 -26.76 -7.08 21.74
CA LEU A 58 -27.69 -7.87 20.92
C LEU A 58 -28.91 -8.35 21.71
N ARG A 59 -28.77 -8.64 23.02
CA ARG A 59 -29.91 -8.99 23.88
C ARG A 59 -30.80 -7.79 24.21
N THR A 60 -30.23 -6.60 24.31
CA THR A 60 -30.94 -5.37 24.72
C THR A 60 -31.54 -4.62 23.53
N HIS A 61 -30.95 -4.78 22.35
CA HIS A 61 -31.37 -4.13 21.12
C HIS A 61 -31.79 -5.21 20.12
N ASN A 62 -33.11 -5.34 19.88
CA ASN A 62 -33.65 -6.28 18.91
C ASN A 62 -33.36 -5.81 17.47
N LYS A 63 -32.09 -5.86 17.08
CA LYS A 63 -31.59 -5.46 15.76
C LYS A 63 -31.40 -6.72 14.90
N PRO A 64 -32.09 -6.85 13.76
CA PRO A 64 -31.88 -8.00 12.89
C PRO A 64 -30.48 -7.95 12.26
N ARG A 65 -29.85 -9.13 12.14
CA ARG A 65 -28.65 -9.39 11.32
C ARG A 65 -27.43 -8.52 11.65
N PRO A 66 -26.79 -8.71 12.82
CA PRO A 66 -25.47 -8.14 13.10
C PRO A 66 -24.42 -8.60 12.09
N LEU A 67 -23.65 -7.65 11.59
CA LEU A 67 -22.53 -7.85 10.68
C LEU A 67 -21.24 -7.32 11.32
N LEU A 68 -20.34 -8.24 11.68
CA LEU A 68 -19.07 -7.88 12.29
C LEU A 68 -18.03 -7.47 11.26
N TYR A 69 -17.39 -6.34 11.49
CA TYR A 69 -16.29 -5.82 10.69
C TYR A 69 -15.00 -5.74 11.50
N CYS A 70 -13.90 -6.22 10.92
CA CYS A 70 -12.54 -5.96 11.38
C CYS A 70 -11.61 -5.87 10.17
N THR A 71 -10.56 -5.05 10.27
CA THR A 71 -9.48 -5.00 9.27
C THR A 71 -8.73 -6.34 9.16
N THR A 72 -8.71 -7.13 10.24
CA THR A 72 -8.24 -8.51 10.23
C THR A 72 -9.42 -9.44 10.15
N SER A 73 -9.65 -10.04 8.97
CA SER A 73 -10.79 -10.93 8.77
C SER A 73 -10.80 -12.15 9.66
N THR A 74 -9.64 -12.58 10.14
CA THR A 74 -9.53 -13.62 11.16
C THR A 74 -10.21 -13.22 12.48
N LYS A 75 -10.03 -11.97 12.95
CA LYS A 75 -10.65 -11.51 14.21
C LYS A 75 -12.17 -11.43 14.08
N ALA A 76 -12.67 -10.84 12.98
CA ALA A 76 -14.10 -10.75 12.72
C ALA A 76 -14.74 -12.14 12.60
N LYS A 77 -14.09 -13.05 11.87
CA LYS A 77 -14.56 -14.43 11.71
C LYS A 77 -14.61 -15.19 13.04
N ASN A 78 -13.56 -15.10 13.86
CA ASN A 78 -13.50 -15.81 15.14
C ASN A 78 -14.57 -15.28 16.11
N MET A 79 -14.71 -13.96 16.22
CA MET A 79 -15.75 -13.34 17.04
C MET A 79 -17.16 -13.75 16.58
N ALA A 80 -17.40 -13.77 15.27
CA ALA A 80 -18.69 -14.19 14.74
C ALA A 80 -18.96 -15.69 14.98
N LEU A 81 -17.92 -16.54 14.93
CA LEU A 81 -18.05 -17.96 15.27
C LEU A 81 -18.44 -18.16 16.73
N GLU A 82 -17.83 -17.42 17.65
CA GLU A 82 -18.14 -17.47 19.09
C GLU A 82 -19.61 -17.07 19.37
N LEU A 83 -20.07 -16.00 18.72
CA LEU A 83 -21.44 -15.50 18.87
C LEU A 83 -22.50 -16.33 18.14
N SER A 84 -22.13 -17.07 17.09
CA SER A 84 -23.07 -17.85 16.25
C SER A 84 -23.80 -18.97 17.00
N ASN A 85 -23.35 -19.32 18.21
CA ASN A 85 -24.04 -20.28 19.08
C ASN A 85 -25.40 -19.77 19.56
N GLU A 86 -25.56 -18.46 19.69
CA GLU A 86 -26.75 -17.84 20.28
C GLU A 86 -27.41 -16.79 19.38
N PHE A 87 -26.67 -16.26 18.41
CA PHE A 87 -27.12 -15.14 17.57
C PHE A 87 -26.90 -15.43 16.08
N ASP A 88 -27.81 -14.97 15.23
CA ASP A 88 -27.65 -14.99 13.77
C ASP A 88 -26.69 -13.87 13.32
N VAL A 89 -25.38 -14.13 13.45
CA VAL A 89 -24.30 -13.16 13.19
C VAL A 89 -23.59 -13.49 11.89
N SER A 90 -23.36 -12.46 11.09
CA SER A 90 -22.52 -12.50 9.90
C SER A 90 -21.21 -11.75 10.13
N TYR A 91 -20.21 -12.00 9.29
CA TYR A 91 -18.98 -11.21 9.29
C TYR A 91 -18.57 -10.81 7.87
N ILE A 92 -17.74 -9.78 7.78
CA ILE A 92 -17.15 -9.34 6.54
C ILE A 92 -15.61 -9.38 6.60
N ASP A 93 -15.03 -9.72 5.46
CA ASP A 93 -13.59 -9.81 5.22
C ASP A 93 -13.28 -8.95 4.01
N ALA A 94 -13.11 -7.65 4.26
CA ALA A 94 -12.88 -6.67 3.22
C ALA A 94 -12.04 -5.52 3.75
N SER A 95 -11.16 -4.98 2.88
CA SER A 95 -10.45 -3.75 3.16
C SER A 95 -11.37 -2.54 2.98
N PHE A 96 -11.02 -1.39 3.55
CA PHE A 96 -11.73 -0.14 3.26
C PHE A 96 -11.74 0.22 1.78
N ALA A 97 -10.67 -0.11 1.04
CA ALA A 97 -10.60 0.11 -0.40
C ALA A 97 -11.62 -0.74 -1.17
N SER A 98 -11.93 -1.95 -0.69
CA SER A 98 -12.93 -2.83 -1.30
C SER A 98 -14.36 -2.45 -0.93
N LEU A 99 -14.52 -1.68 0.16
CA LEU A 99 -15.81 -1.26 0.71
C LEU A 99 -16.23 0.12 0.21
N SER A 100 -15.30 0.96 -0.25
CA SER A 100 -15.55 2.35 -0.61
C SER A 100 -16.57 2.55 -1.72
N ASP A 101 -16.80 1.55 -2.56
CA ASP A 101 -17.80 1.62 -3.63
C ASP A 101 -19.23 1.30 -3.12
N PHE A 102 -19.36 0.75 -1.91
CA PHE A 102 -20.62 0.20 -1.37
C PHE A 102 -21.08 0.85 -0.07
N VAL A 103 -20.17 1.43 0.72
CA VAL A 103 -20.49 2.05 2.02
C VAL A 103 -19.83 3.42 2.20
N GLU A 104 -20.51 4.30 2.93
CA GLU A 104 -19.94 5.58 3.37
C GLU A 104 -19.08 5.39 4.63
N PHE A 105 -17.99 6.15 4.71
CA PHE A 105 -17.12 6.20 5.87
C PHE A 105 -17.26 7.52 6.62
N GLU A 106 -17.17 7.47 7.95
CA GLU A 106 -17.11 8.62 8.86
C GLU A 106 -15.86 8.51 9.75
N GLY A 107 -15.37 9.64 10.26
CA GLY A 107 -14.19 9.67 11.11
C GLY A 107 -13.30 10.87 10.83
N THR A 108 -12.58 11.29 11.86
CA THR A 108 -11.59 12.34 11.74
C THR A 108 -10.30 11.69 11.27
N ASN A 109 -9.97 11.78 9.98
CA ASN A 109 -8.70 11.32 9.41
C ASN A 109 -7.46 12.05 10.00
N LEU A 110 -7.57 12.66 11.19
CA LEU A 110 -6.58 13.47 11.88
C LEU A 110 -5.29 12.70 12.14
N ASP A 111 -5.36 11.42 12.53
CA ASP A 111 -4.16 10.61 12.75
C ASP A 111 -3.41 10.37 11.44
N LEU A 112 -4.12 9.97 10.38
CA LEU A 112 -3.53 9.77 9.07
C LEU A 112 -2.97 11.09 8.51
N GLN A 113 -3.68 12.20 8.66
CA GLN A 113 -3.21 13.53 8.23
C GLN A 113 -1.96 13.96 9.00
N ALA A 114 -1.92 13.75 10.32
CA ALA A 114 -0.73 14.01 11.13
C ALA A 114 0.44 13.12 10.71
N LYS A 115 0.19 11.84 10.41
CA LYS A 115 1.18 10.88 9.91
C LYS A 115 1.74 11.30 8.54
N ILE A 116 0.88 11.69 7.61
CA ILE A 116 1.28 12.23 6.29
C ILE A 116 2.15 13.48 6.48
N ALA A 117 1.70 14.45 7.30
CA ALA A 117 2.42 15.69 7.54
C ALA A 117 3.80 15.42 8.16
N ARG A 118 3.87 14.55 9.17
CA ARG A 118 5.12 14.12 9.79
C ARG A 118 6.07 13.48 8.78
N THR A 119 5.59 12.50 7.99
CA THR A 119 6.42 11.84 6.98
C THR A 119 6.93 12.82 5.93
N LYS A 120 6.09 13.75 5.44
CA LYS A 120 6.53 14.81 4.51
C LYS A 120 7.60 15.71 5.13
N GLN A 121 7.44 16.09 6.40
CA GLN A 121 8.41 16.92 7.12
C GLN A 121 9.74 16.19 7.33
N GLU A 122 9.71 14.89 7.64
CA GLU A 122 10.92 14.05 7.76
C GLU A 122 11.65 13.93 6.42
N ILE A 123 10.92 13.68 5.31
CA ILE A 123 11.49 13.66 3.96
C ILE A 123 12.13 15.02 3.66
N LEU A 124 11.41 16.13 3.90
CA LEU A 124 11.87 17.49 3.63
C LEU A 124 13.16 17.82 4.41
N THR A 125 13.19 17.49 5.69
CA THR A 125 14.35 17.73 6.57
C THR A 125 15.59 17.04 6.00
N LYS A 126 15.47 15.75 5.65
CA LYS A 126 16.58 14.99 5.04
C LYS A 126 16.96 15.54 3.66
N TYR A 127 15.96 15.92 2.85
CA TYR A 127 16.17 16.50 1.53
C TYR A 127 16.97 17.80 1.59
N GLN A 128 16.70 18.66 2.57
CA GLN A 128 17.45 19.90 2.75
C GLN A 128 18.86 19.68 3.31
N GLN A 129 19.02 18.73 4.23
CA GLN A 129 20.31 18.37 4.85
C GLN A 129 21.28 17.71 3.86
N HIS A 130 20.77 16.94 2.90
CA HIS A 130 21.60 16.19 1.95
C HIS A 130 21.47 16.71 0.52
N LYS A 131 22.47 17.48 0.09
CA LYS A 131 22.67 17.93 -1.30
C LYS A 131 23.23 16.79 -2.17
N LYS A 132 22.39 15.77 -2.41
CA LYS A 132 22.67 14.58 -3.21
C LYS A 132 21.59 14.40 -4.28
N ALA A 133 21.82 13.51 -5.24
CA ALA A 133 20.73 13.05 -6.10
C ALA A 133 19.74 12.19 -5.28
N TRP A 134 18.45 12.39 -5.48
CA TRP A 134 17.38 11.62 -4.84
C TRP A 134 16.75 10.70 -5.88
N ILE A 135 16.64 9.41 -5.60
CA ILE A 135 16.14 8.40 -6.53
C ILE A 135 14.96 7.68 -5.88
N ILE A 136 13.82 7.61 -6.53
CA ILE A 136 12.64 6.86 -6.10
C ILE A 136 12.60 5.56 -6.89
N ALA A 137 12.64 4.42 -6.22
CA ALA A 137 12.38 3.14 -6.86
C ALA A 137 10.87 3.00 -7.10
N PHE A 138 10.43 3.26 -8.33
CA PHE A 138 9.02 3.29 -8.71
C PHE A 138 8.68 2.04 -9.53
N SER A 139 7.75 1.22 -9.03
CA SER A 139 7.34 -0.03 -9.70
C SER A 139 5.92 0.01 -10.28
N GLY A 140 5.22 1.13 -10.13
CA GLY A 140 3.79 1.23 -10.47
C GLY A 140 2.85 0.61 -9.43
N GLY A 141 3.36 -0.03 -8.37
CA GLY A 141 2.54 -0.55 -7.28
C GLY A 141 2.27 0.50 -6.19
N LYS A 142 1.17 0.33 -5.43
CA LYS A 142 0.67 1.26 -4.40
C LYS A 142 1.75 1.84 -3.47
N ASP A 143 2.64 0.99 -2.94
CA ASP A 143 3.63 1.43 -1.95
C ASP A 143 4.67 2.35 -2.60
N SER A 144 5.09 2.03 -3.83
CA SER A 144 6.01 2.88 -4.59
C SER A 144 5.36 4.16 -5.13
N THR A 145 4.07 4.09 -5.50
CA THR A 145 3.28 5.26 -5.90
C THR A 145 3.09 6.22 -4.73
N CYS A 146 2.84 5.71 -3.53
CA CYS A 146 2.75 6.50 -2.30
C CYS A 146 4.03 7.28 -2.04
N VAL A 147 5.20 6.62 -2.10
CA VAL A 147 6.49 7.32 -1.96
C VAL A 147 6.70 8.36 -3.05
N LEU A 148 6.40 8.02 -4.31
CA LEU A 148 6.50 8.94 -5.43
C LEU A 148 5.66 10.20 -5.19
N GLN A 149 4.40 10.03 -4.80
CA GLN A 149 3.48 11.14 -4.56
C GLN A 149 3.93 12.00 -3.37
N LEU A 150 4.32 11.39 -2.24
CA LEU A 150 4.82 12.11 -1.05
C LEU A 150 6.00 13.02 -1.40
N VAL A 151 6.96 12.49 -2.16
CA VAL A 151 8.16 13.22 -2.57
C VAL A 151 7.82 14.29 -3.60
N TYR A 152 7.00 13.98 -4.59
CA TYR A 152 6.64 14.93 -5.64
C TYR A 152 5.83 16.11 -5.10
N GLU A 153 4.87 15.86 -4.20
CA GLU A 153 4.13 16.91 -3.49
C GLU A 153 5.06 17.81 -2.66
N MET A 154 6.06 17.23 -2.00
CA MET A 154 7.07 17.97 -1.25
C MET A 154 7.97 18.81 -2.16
N ILE A 155 8.42 18.29 -3.30
CA ILE A 155 9.22 19.06 -4.27
C ILE A 155 8.39 20.21 -4.86
N CYS A 156 7.10 19.98 -5.15
CA CYS A 156 6.20 21.02 -5.66
C CYS A 156 6.01 22.20 -4.70
N SER A 157 6.18 22.00 -3.39
CA SER A 157 6.03 23.06 -2.38
C SER A 157 7.32 23.84 -2.12
N LEU A 158 8.45 23.43 -2.72
CA LEU A 158 9.74 24.06 -2.48
C LEU A 158 10.08 25.13 -3.53
N PRO A 159 10.82 26.19 -3.12
CA PRO A 159 11.36 27.13 -4.07
C PRO A 159 12.44 26.45 -4.92
N LYS A 160 12.56 26.86 -6.20
CA LYS A 160 13.43 26.22 -7.20
C LYS A 160 14.90 26.10 -6.76
N ASN A 161 15.41 27.07 -6.00
CA ASN A 161 16.78 27.08 -5.48
C ASN A 161 17.05 26.09 -4.34
N LYS A 162 16.00 25.48 -3.76
CA LYS A 162 16.11 24.46 -2.72
C LYS A 162 15.95 23.03 -3.26
N LEU A 163 15.69 22.87 -4.56
CA LEU A 163 15.58 21.57 -5.21
C LEU A 163 16.95 20.89 -5.32
N ASN A 164 16.95 19.57 -5.16
CA ASN A 164 18.04 18.68 -5.49
C ASN A 164 17.66 17.87 -6.75
N PRO A 165 18.63 17.37 -7.52
CA PRO A 165 18.36 16.47 -8.64
C PRO A 165 17.56 15.26 -8.19
N THR A 166 16.34 15.11 -8.70
CA THR A 166 15.44 14.02 -8.28
C THR A 166 15.01 13.17 -9.45
N TYR A 167 15.01 11.86 -9.25
CA TYR A 167 14.66 10.87 -10.27
C TYR A 167 13.66 9.88 -9.70
N ALA A 168 12.71 9.43 -10.52
CA ALA A 168 12.00 8.18 -10.29
C ALA A 168 12.43 7.18 -11.36
N ILE A 169 12.80 5.96 -10.97
CA ILE A 169 13.21 4.92 -11.93
C ILE A 169 12.13 3.85 -11.96
N VAL A 170 11.65 3.54 -13.16
CA VAL A 170 10.68 2.49 -13.42
C VAL A 170 11.19 1.54 -14.49
N SER A 171 11.09 0.24 -14.21
CA SER A 171 11.59 -0.81 -15.10
C SER A 171 10.47 -1.38 -15.95
N ASN A 172 10.57 -1.20 -17.27
CA ASN A 172 9.74 -1.93 -18.23
C ASN A 172 10.34 -3.32 -18.43
N THR A 173 9.58 -4.35 -18.10
CA THR A 173 10.01 -5.75 -18.22
C THR A 173 9.82 -6.30 -19.63
N LEU A 174 9.09 -5.58 -20.50
CA LEU A 174 8.69 -6.00 -21.85
C LEU A 174 7.84 -7.27 -21.88
N VAL A 175 7.19 -7.60 -20.75
CA VAL A 175 6.27 -8.76 -20.62
C VAL A 175 4.92 -8.38 -20.02
N GLU A 176 4.70 -7.12 -19.68
CA GLU A 176 3.41 -6.66 -19.18
C GLU A 176 2.38 -6.68 -20.32
N ALA A 177 1.08 -6.74 -19.98
CA ALA A 177 0.03 -6.64 -20.98
C ALA A 177 0.08 -5.28 -21.70
N PRO A 178 -0.23 -5.18 -23.01
CA PRO A 178 -0.13 -3.93 -23.76
C PRO A 178 -0.88 -2.75 -23.14
N VAL A 179 -2.04 -3.02 -22.52
CA VAL A 179 -2.84 -2.00 -21.82
C VAL A 179 -2.12 -1.46 -20.58
N VAL A 180 -1.36 -2.31 -19.87
CA VAL A 180 -0.58 -1.93 -18.69
C VAL A 180 0.66 -1.14 -19.12
N GLU A 181 1.33 -1.57 -20.19
CA GLU A 181 2.47 -0.86 -20.77
C GLU A 181 2.08 0.55 -21.25
N GLN A 182 1.01 0.66 -22.04
CA GLN A 182 0.53 1.95 -22.52
C GLN A 182 0.20 2.90 -21.36
N TYR A 183 -0.51 2.41 -20.34
CA TYR A 183 -0.81 3.20 -19.15
C TYR A 183 0.45 3.68 -18.44
N LEU A 184 1.46 2.81 -18.30
CA LEU A 184 2.74 3.17 -17.69
C LEU A 184 3.44 4.27 -18.48
N LEU A 185 3.52 4.15 -19.81
CA LEU A 185 4.12 5.15 -20.68
C LEU A 185 3.40 6.51 -20.58
N GLU A 186 2.07 6.49 -20.61
CA GLU A 186 1.26 7.71 -20.44
C GLU A 186 1.43 8.32 -19.05
N LEU A 187 1.58 7.52 -17.99
CA LEU A 187 1.82 8.01 -16.63
C LEU A 187 3.18 8.72 -16.54
N ILE A 188 4.23 8.09 -17.07
CA ILE A 188 5.60 8.64 -17.11
C ILE A 188 5.59 9.98 -17.85
N ASP A 189 4.99 10.01 -19.04
CA ASP A 189 4.89 11.22 -19.86
C ASP A 189 4.14 12.34 -19.12
N THR A 190 3.01 12.02 -18.49
CA THR A 190 2.21 12.99 -17.72
C THR A 190 3.04 13.62 -16.59
N ILE A 191 3.75 12.80 -15.79
CA ILE A 191 4.56 13.29 -14.68
C ILE A 191 5.72 14.15 -15.18
N ASN A 192 6.43 13.70 -16.22
CA ASN A 192 7.55 14.45 -16.79
C ASN A 192 7.11 15.78 -17.40
N GLN A 193 5.95 15.82 -18.05
CA GLN A 193 5.38 17.07 -18.57
C GLN A 193 4.98 18.03 -17.45
N ASP A 194 4.34 17.55 -16.37
CA ASP A 194 3.99 18.37 -15.21
C ASP A 194 5.26 18.94 -14.54
N ALA A 195 6.29 18.10 -14.33
CA ALA A 195 7.56 18.52 -13.76
C ALA A 195 8.23 19.61 -14.60
N LYS A 196 8.24 19.44 -15.94
CA LYS A 196 8.76 20.43 -16.88
C LYS A 196 7.96 21.74 -16.84
N LYS A 197 6.62 21.68 -16.82
CA LYS A 197 5.74 22.86 -16.74
C LYS A 197 5.99 23.67 -15.47
N ARG A 198 6.24 22.99 -14.35
CA ARG A 198 6.56 23.61 -13.04
C ARG A 198 8.02 24.05 -12.93
N GLY A 199 8.90 23.55 -13.80
CA GLY A 199 10.34 23.79 -13.75
C GLY A 199 11.00 23.12 -12.54
N LEU A 200 10.58 21.89 -12.24
CA LEU A 200 11.17 21.06 -11.18
C LEU A 200 12.39 20.31 -11.73
N ASP A 201 13.42 20.14 -10.90
CA ASP A 201 14.56 19.24 -11.19
C ASP A 201 14.17 17.79 -10.86
N PHE A 202 13.17 17.29 -11.59
CA PHE A 202 12.56 15.98 -11.40
C PHE A 202 12.35 15.26 -12.72
N HIS A 203 12.76 13.99 -12.81
CA HIS A 203 12.58 13.17 -14.01
C HIS A 203 12.20 11.72 -13.69
N VAL A 204 11.16 11.20 -14.34
CA VAL A 204 10.88 9.77 -14.38
C VAL A 204 11.65 9.13 -15.53
N ILE A 205 12.49 8.15 -15.22
CA ILE A 205 13.33 7.40 -16.15
C ILE A 205 12.74 6.00 -16.32
N LEU A 206 12.38 5.66 -17.57
CA LEU A 206 12.07 4.30 -17.98
C LEU A 206 13.37 3.55 -18.27
N VAL A 207 13.54 2.36 -17.68
CA VAL A 207 14.66 1.48 -17.95
C VAL A 207 14.19 0.14 -18.48
N GLU A 208 14.99 -0.46 -19.36
CA GLU A 208 14.67 -1.71 -20.04
C GLU A 208 15.83 -2.71 -19.95
N PRO A 209 15.54 -4.02 -19.96
CA PRO A 209 16.54 -5.06 -20.13
C PRO A 209 17.26 -4.89 -21.46
N ASN A 210 18.58 -5.16 -21.47
CA ASN A 210 19.32 -5.30 -22.72
C ASN A 210 18.73 -6.46 -23.52
N HIS A 211 18.94 -6.47 -24.84
CA HIS A 211 18.38 -7.49 -25.72
C HIS A 211 18.64 -8.93 -25.22
N ASP A 212 19.85 -9.24 -24.76
CA ASP A 212 20.22 -10.57 -24.26
C ASP A 212 19.66 -10.91 -22.87
N GLU A 213 19.09 -9.94 -22.17
CA GLU A 213 18.42 -10.04 -20.86
C GLU A 213 16.90 -10.16 -20.99
N GLN A 214 16.33 -9.86 -22.16
CA GLN A 214 14.88 -9.88 -22.39
C GLN A 214 14.27 -11.26 -22.17
N PHE A 215 13.00 -11.27 -21.75
CA PHE A 215 12.31 -12.48 -21.32
C PHE A 215 12.26 -13.55 -22.41
N TRP A 216 11.79 -13.20 -23.61
CA TRP A 216 11.64 -14.14 -24.72
C TRP A 216 12.99 -14.63 -25.26
N VAL A 217 14.01 -13.78 -25.24
CA VAL A 217 15.38 -14.15 -25.61
C VAL A 217 15.94 -15.19 -24.63
N ASN A 218 15.69 -15.05 -23.33
CA ASN A 218 16.18 -16.03 -22.35
C ASN A 218 15.33 -17.30 -22.33
N LEU A 219 13.99 -17.17 -22.37
CA LEU A 219 13.08 -18.31 -22.31
C LEU A 219 13.15 -19.17 -23.57
N ILE A 220 12.91 -18.57 -24.74
CA ILE A 220 12.84 -19.28 -26.02
C ILE A 220 14.24 -19.40 -26.63
N GLY A 221 14.97 -18.28 -26.72
CA GLY A 221 16.27 -18.25 -27.41
C GLY A 221 17.38 -19.02 -26.69
N LYS A 222 17.50 -18.86 -25.37
CA LYS A 222 18.55 -19.52 -24.56
C LYS A 222 18.06 -20.77 -23.81
N GLY A 223 16.77 -21.11 -23.89
CA GLY A 223 16.19 -22.30 -23.26
C GLY A 223 16.15 -22.24 -21.73
N TYR A 224 16.06 -21.05 -21.12
CA TYR A 224 15.89 -20.95 -19.67
C TYR A 224 14.54 -21.56 -19.27
N PRO A 225 14.44 -22.26 -18.13
CA PRO A 225 13.15 -22.73 -17.65
C PRO A 225 12.25 -21.53 -17.30
N SER A 226 10.95 -21.70 -17.44
CA SER A 226 9.98 -20.68 -17.02
C SER A 226 10.22 -20.27 -15.55
N PRO A 227 10.21 -18.97 -15.21
CA PRO A 227 10.49 -18.52 -13.85
C PRO A 227 9.55 -19.16 -12.83
N THR A 228 10.11 -19.65 -11.74
CA THR A 228 9.35 -20.22 -10.63
C THR A 228 9.57 -19.41 -9.36
N ARG A 229 8.81 -19.72 -8.31
CA ARG A 229 8.98 -19.06 -7.00
C ARG A 229 10.41 -19.19 -6.46
N THR A 230 11.09 -20.29 -6.74
CA THR A 230 12.45 -20.61 -6.29
C THR A 230 13.52 -20.22 -7.30
N PHE A 231 13.19 -20.11 -8.59
CA PHE A 231 14.12 -19.75 -9.66
C PHE A 231 13.63 -18.52 -10.43
N ARG A 232 13.88 -17.34 -9.85
CA ARG A 232 13.37 -16.03 -10.33
C ARG A 232 14.40 -15.26 -11.18
N TRP A 233 15.00 -15.91 -12.17
CA TRP A 233 16.02 -15.28 -13.03
C TRP A 233 15.51 -13.99 -13.70
N CYS A 234 14.21 -13.91 -13.97
CA CYS A 234 13.58 -12.74 -14.57
C CYS A 234 13.65 -11.49 -13.67
N THR A 235 13.65 -11.63 -12.34
CA THR A 235 13.72 -10.46 -11.43
C THR A 235 15.06 -9.75 -11.54
N ASP A 236 16.15 -10.52 -11.54
CA ASP A 236 17.50 -9.97 -11.70
C ASP A 236 17.64 -9.24 -13.05
N ARG A 237 17.34 -9.97 -14.14
CA ARG A 237 17.57 -9.50 -15.51
C ARG A 237 16.63 -8.38 -15.95
N LEU A 238 15.34 -8.49 -15.65
CA LEU A 238 14.32 -7.58 -16.17
C LEU A 238 14.07 -6.37 -15.27
N LYS A 239 14.45 -6.42 -13.98
CA LYS A 239 14.18 -5.35 -13.01
C LYS A 239 15.43 -4.81 -12.34
N ILE A 240 16.27 -5.68 -11.78
CA ILE A 240 17.42 -5.25 -10.97
C ILE A 240 18.50 -4.63 -11.86
N ARG A 241 18.99 -5.35 -12.88
CA ARG A 241 20.09 -4.88 -13.74
C ARG A 241 19.78 -3.59 -14.52
N PRO A 242 18.58 -3.41 -15.12
CA PRO A 242 18.24 -2.15 -15.79
C PRO A 242 18.24 -0.97 -14.82
N THR A 243 17.65 -1.16 -13.64
CA THR A 243 17.60 -0.14 -12.58
C THR A 243 19.00 0.17 -12.08
N GLN A 244 19.84 -0.85 -11.86
CA GLN A 244 21.24 -0.72 -11.46
C GLN A 244 22.01 0.19 -12.41
N ARG A 245 21.95 -0.08 -13.73
CA ARG A 245 22.64 0.74 -14.74
C ARG A 245 22.21 2.21 -14.69
N ALA A 246 20.94 2.48 -14.43
CA ALA A 246 20.45 3.85 -14.30
C ALA A 246 20.91 4.53 -13.00
N VAL A 247 20.88 3.83 -11.86
CA VAL A 247 21.41 4.33 -10.59
C VAL A 247 22.90 4.65 -10.72
N GLU A 248 23.68 3.76 -11.33
CA GLU A 248 25.12 3.97 -11.56
C GLU A 248 25.40 5.22 -12.40
N LYS A 249 24.61 5.46 -13.47
CA LYS A 249 24.72 6.69 -14.27
C LYS A 249 24.41 7.95 -13.46
N ILE A 250 23.39 7.91 -12.61
CA ILE A 250 23.01 9.03 -11.73
C ILE A 250 24.12 9.29 -10.70
N VAL A 251 24.63 8.24 -10.06
CA VAL A 251 25.72 8.34 -9.08
C VAL A 251 27.00 8.84 -9.73
N ALA A 252 27.35 8.38 -10.94
CA ALA A 252 28.50 8.88 -11.69
C ALA A 252 28.36 10.38 -12.00
N LYS A 253 27.14 10.83 -12.35
CA LYS A 253 26.85 12.25 -12.62
C LYS A 253 26.90 13.12 -11.36
N HIS A 254 26.37 12.65 -10.24
CA HIS A 254 26.13 13.45 -9.02
C HIS A 254 27.02 13.07 -7.83
N ARG A 255 27.99 12.17 -8.02
CA ARG A 255 28.92 11.59 -7.03
C ARG A 255 28.29 10.73 -5.93
N SER A 256 27.06 11.00 -5.53
CA SER A 256 26.33 10.22 -4.52
C SER A 256 24.81 10.36 -4.67
N ALA A 257 24.08 9.37 -4.18
CA ALA A 257 22.63 9.35 -4.25
C ALA A 257 21.95 8.84 -2.95
N ILE A 258 20.68 9.19 -2.79
CA ILE A 258 19.76 8.62 -1.80
C ILE A 258 18.66 7.89 -2.56
N LEU A 259 18.59 6.57 -2.41
CA LEU A 259 17.58 5.69 -2.98
C LEU A 259 16.42 5.47 -2.00
N MET A 260 15.23 5.89 -2.39
CA MET A 260 14.00 5.74 -1.63
C MET A 260 13.22 4.51 -2.07
N LEU A 261 12.81 3.70 -1.09
CA LEU A 261 12.06 2.46 -1.31
C LEU A 261 10.69 2.52 -0.64
N GLY A 262 9.65 2.09 -1.36
CA GLY A 262 8.30 1.87 -0.83
C GLY A 262 8.19 0.51 -0.14
N VAL A 263 8.78 0.38 1.05
CA VAL A 263 8.72 -0.85 1.87
C VAL A 263 8.05 -0.56 3.22
N ARG A 264 7.32 -1.55 3.75
CA ARG A 264 6.63 -1.47 5.05
C ARG A 264 7.02 -2.65 5.95
N LYS A 265 7.17 -2.41 7.26
CA LYS A 265 7.36 -3.46 8.27
C LYS A 265 6.17 -4.43 8.33
N SER A 266 4.96 -3.89 8.18
CA SER A 266 3.69 -4.60 8.27
C SER A 266 3.37 -5.49 7.06
N GLU A 267 4.24 -5.58 6.05
CA GLU A 267 3.94 -6.34 4.82
C GLU A 267 4.16 -7.85 4.96
N SER A 268 5.21 -8.29 5.69
CA SER A 268 5.39 -9.70 6.06
C SER A 268 6.47 -9.85 7.13
N ALA A 269 6.44 -10.94 7.90
CA ALA A 269 7.49 -11.28 8.85
C ALA A 269 8.89 -11.36 8.21
N ASN A 270 8.97 -11.82 6.95
CA ASN A 270 10.23 -11.88 6.21
C ASN A 270 10.74 -10.49 5.80
N ARG A 271 9.84 -9.57 5.42
CA ARG A 271 10.22 -8.17 5.13
C ARG A 271 10.63 -7.44 6.40
N LEU A 272 9.96 -7.67 7.52
CA LEU A 272 10.36 -7.14 8.83
C LEU A 272 11.80 -7.56 9.18
N LYS A 273 12.11 -8.87 9.07
CA LYS A 273 13.47 -9.39 9.28
C LYS A 273 14.49 -8.78 8.31
N SER A 274 14.13 -8.60 7.04
CA SER A 274 14.99 -7.95 6.04
C SER A 274 15.29 -6.49 6.37
N ILE A 275 14.28 -5.75 6.82
CA ILE A 275 14.43 -4.35 7.25
C ILE A 275 15.29 -4.26 8.51
N GLN A 276 15.03 -5.11 9.52
CA GLN A 276 15.77 -5.12 10.79
C GLN A 276 17.24 -5.54 10.65
N LYS A 277 17.58 -6.32 9.62
CA LYS A 277 18.97 -6.68 9.31
C LYS A 277 19.81 -5.51 8.81
N ARG A 278 19.19 -4.38 8.42
CA ARG A 278 19.93 -3.22 7.92
C ARG A 278 20.35 -2.33 9.10
N THR A 279 21.65 -2.06 9.21
CA THR A 279 22.19 -1.14 10.21
C THR A 279 21.89 0.29 9.80
N LEU A 280 20.92 0.90 10.48
CA LEU A 280 20.56 2.31 10.28
C LEU A 280 21.68 3.20 10.85
N SER A 281 22.06 4.23 10.09
CA SER A 281 22.82 5.36 10.64
C SER A 281 21.94 6.14 11.63
N GLU A 282 22.55 7.04 12.42
CA GLU A 282 21.79 7.96 13.29
C GLU A 282 20.72 8.75 12.50
N ASP A 283 21.03 9.09 11.25
CA ASP A 283 20.09 9.74 10.33
C ASP A 283 19.07 8.78 9.66
N GLY A 284 18.96 7.52 10.08
CA GLY A 284 17.97 6.57 9.54
C GLY A 284 18.20 6.13 8.09
N PHE A 285 19.43 6.28 7.57
CA PHE A 285 19.83 5.76 6.27
C PHE A 285 20.53 4.41 6.41
N ASN A 286 20.45 3.57 5.38
CA ASN A 286 21.29 2.38 5.25
C ASN A 286 22.25 2.54 4.07
N LYS A 287 23.46 1.99 4.14
CA LYS A 287 24.29 1.90 2.93
C LYS A 287 23.69 0.86 1.98
N HIS A 288 23.76 1.12 0.68
CA HIS A 288 23.39 0.11 -0.30
C HIS A 288 24.55 -0.87 -0.48
N ASP A 289 24.31 -2.17 -0.27
CA ASP A 289 25.36 -3.21 -0.33
C ASP A 289 26.09 -3.27 -1.68
N PHE A 290 25.37 -2.97 -2.77
CA PHE A 290 25.88 -3.07 -4.14
C PHE A 290 26.24 -1.73 -4.79
N TYR A 291 25.77 -0.59 -4.27
CA TYR A 291 25.98 0.71 -4.91
C TYR A 291 26.88 1.58 -4.02
N PRO A 292 28.17 1.70 -4.35
CA PRO A 292 29.04 2.61 -3.62
C PRO A 292 28.47 4.03 -3.69
N ASN A 293 28.55 4.77 -2.58
CA ASN A 293 28.04 6.14 -2.43
C ASN A 293 26.51 6.31 -2.56
N THR A 294 25.74 5.22 -2.38
CA THR A 294 24.27 5.28 -2.30
C THR A 294 23.77 4.96 -0.89
N LEU A 295 22.91 5.83 -0.37
CA LEU A 295 22.18 5.61 0.87
C LEU A 295 20.75 5.16 0.55
N ILE A 296 20.14 4.33 1.40
CA ILE A 296 18.77 3.85 1.29
C ILE A 296 17.93 4.55 2.35
N TYR A 297 16.76 5.05 1.93
CA TYR A 297 15.75 5.60 2.81
C TYR A 297 14.39 4.94 2.52
N SER A 298 13.56 4.75 3.55
CA SER A 298 12.26 4.07 3.42
C SER A 298 11.22 4.88 4.20
N PRO A 299 10.67 5.94 3.59
CA PRO A 299 9.86 6.93 4.31
C PRO A 299 8.54 6.39 4.86
N ILE A 300 8.03 5.31 4.27
CA ILE A 300 6.76 4.68 4.67
C ILE A 300 6.97 3.40 5.47
N VAL A 301 8.16 3.17 6.04
CA VAL A 301 8.53 1.90 6.71
C VAL A 301 7.58 1.51 7.85
N ASP A 302 7.03 2.50 8.55
CA ASP A 302 6.08 2.34 9.66
C ASP A 302 4.61 2.60 9.25
N TRP A 303 4.32 2.69 7.95
CA TRP A 303 2.96 2.79 7.45
C TRP A 303 2.30 1.40 7.40
N THR A 304 1.00 1.37 7.61
CA THR A 304 0.13 0.21 7.40
C THR A 304 -0.34 0.16 5.95
N LEU A 305 -1.04 -0.91 5.59
CA LEU A 305 -1.70 -1.00 4.29
C LEU A 305 -2.80 0.06 4.16
N ASP A 306 -3.56 0.27 5.23
CA ASP A 306 -4.66 1.23 5.26
C ASP A 306 -4.17 2.67 5.20
N ASP A 307 -3.01 2.99 5.79
CA ASP A 307 -2.40 4.32 5.68
C ASP A 307 -2.05 4.64 4.22
N VAL A 308 -1.46 3.68 3.50
CA VAL A 308 -1.06 3.85 2.09
C VAL A 308 -2.29 4.08 1.23
N TRP A 309 -3.33 3.26 1.37
CA TRP A 309 -4.55 3.43 0.60
C TRP A 309 -5.32 4.68 1.01
N GLY A 310 -5.38 4.98 2.29
CA GLY A 310 -5.98 6.20 2.83
C GLY A 310 -5.34 7.43 2.20
N TYR A 311 -4.01 7.51 2.16
CA TYR A 311 -3.33 8.63 1.52
C TYR A 311 -3.59 8.72 0.01
N LEU A 312 -3.45 7.60 -0.72
CA LEU A 312 -3.64 7.58 -2.17
C LEU A 312 -5.09 7.88 -2.61
N THR A 313 -6.07 7.65 -1.74
CA THR A 313 -7.49 7.99 -1.97
C THR A 313 -7.84 9.41 -1.55
N MET A 314 -7.23 9.94 -0.48
CA MET A 314 -7.50 11.28 0.03
C MET A 314 -6.88 12.39 -0.81
N SER A 315 -5.68 12.15 -1.37
CA SER A 315 -4.94 13.16 -2.12
C SER A 315 -4.84 12.76 -3.59
N ASN A 316 -5.39 13.61 -4.47
CA ASN A 316 -5.10 13.49 -5.89
C ASN A 316 -3.63 13.76 -6.14
N ALA A 317 -3.01 12.95 -6.99
CA ALA A 317 -1.62 13.19 -7.34
C ALA A 317 -1.47 14.55 -8.05
N PRO A 318 -0.37 15.30 -7.83
CA PRO A 318 -0.17 16.62 -8.45
C PRO A 318 -0.16 16.63 -9.98
N TRP A 319 0.14 15.49 -10.60
CA TRP A 319 0.09 15.28 -12.04
C TRP A 319 -1.31 14.92 -12.57
N ASN A 320 -2.35 15.16 -11.77
CA ASN A 320 -3.77 15.10 -12.12
C ASN A 320 -4.24 13.77 -12.75
N LYS A 321 -3.68 12.65 -12.29
CA LYS A 321 -4.19 11.30 -12.59
C LYS A 321 -4.75 10.65 -11.33
N SER A 322 -5.89 9.99 -11.50
CA SER A 322 -6.50 9.17 -10.45
C SER A 322 -5.69 7.90 -10.21
N HIS A 323 -5.65 7.47 -8.95
CA HIS A 323 -5.11 6.17 -8.56
C HIS A 323 -6.09 5.01 -8.80
N SER A 324 -7.28 5.25 -9.38
CA SER A 324 -8.34 4.25 -9.61
C SER A 324 -7.84 2.93 -10.23
N ARG A 325 -6.89 3.00 -11.16
CA ARG A 325 -6.25 1.81 -11.77
C ARG A 325 -5.48 0.94 -10.78
N LEU A 326 -4.94 1.49 -9.69
CA LEU A 326 -4.29 0.70 -8.64
C LEU A 326 -5.29 -0.19 -7.88
N PHE A 327 -6.57 0.19 -7.85
CA PHE A 327 -7.64 -0.58 -7.19
C PHE A 327 -8.19 -1.71 -8.07
N ALA A 328 -7.95 -1.64 -9.38
CA ALA A 328 -8.44 -2.59 -10.37
C ALA A 328 -7.43 -3.69 -10.74
N LEU A 329 -6.25 -3.71 -10.10
CA LEU A 329 -5.16 -4.68 -10.31
C LEU A 329 -5.07 -5.68 -9.17
#